data_AF-A0A847GMI3-F1
#
_entry.id   AF-A0A847GMI3-F1
#
_cell.length_a   1.000
_cell.length_b   1.000
_cell.length_c   1.000
_cell.angle_alpha   90.00
_cell.angle_beta   90.00
_cell.angle_gamma   90.00
#
_symmetry.space_group_name_H-M   'P 1'
#
loop_
_entity.id
_entity.type
_entity.pdbx_description
1 polymer ?
#
loop_
_entity_poly.entity_id
_entity_poly.type
_entity_poly.pdbx_seq_one_letter_code
_entity_poly.pdbx_strand_id
1 'polypeptide(L)'
;MSKRRITRRIFVRDTAVIAAGVAAGISATAAPRRIVAAGASDVPAEVKNTRNYNPQMEYRRLGKTGLWVSAVCLGGHWKRVDKVIKLQGVMDPYRGSKSSMDMEALRKNRAEVVNRCVEVGINCIDFAGDAEPEMYCSVLKDRRDKFYLAYSHPASELRVRENCNAKRLVELFEAGLRRCQLEYADIWRLMAYERGGLHSQADVDAMVEALATARKKGLCRFTGFSTHDRRWAKMLIETYPDVMQMLCTPYTADTKALPQDSLLDALLKHDVGMLGIKPFANNSIFHGDGSPVGPHVEEDDQRARLAIRSILGNPAVTAPIPGLITAHQVDNAVSAVRERRELDGDERAERQRLGQEMWARLPPDYQWLKQWEYV
;
A
#
# COMPACT_ATOMS: atom_id res chain seq x y z
N MET A 1 15.01 -5.84 28.17
CA MET A 1 13.90 -6.54 27.48
C MET A 1 14.43 -7.11 26.18
N SER A 2 14.44 -8.44 26.03
CA SER A 2 14.97 -9.12 24.85
C SER A 2 14.13 -8.75 23.62
N LYS A 3 14.73 -8.08 22.62
CA LYS A 3 14.10 -7.80 21.32
C LYS A 3 13.83 -9.13 20.63
N ARG A 4 12.58 -9.57 20.60
CA ARG A 4 12.18 -10.81 19.91
C ARG A 4 12.30 -10.60 18.41
N ARG A 5 13.49 -10.85 17.85
CA ARG A 5 13.75 -10.76 16.41
C ARG A 5 12.87 -11.82 15.72
N ILE A 6 11.88 -11.37 14.94
CA ILE A 6 11.00 -12.29 14.20
C ILE A 6 11.83 -12.90 13.07
N THR A 7 12.23 -14.16 13.22
CA THR A 7 12.99 -14.91 12.22
C THR A 7 12.07 -15.82 11.40
N ARG A 8 12.51 -16.21 10.20
CA ARG A 8 11.82 -17.21 9.35
C ARG A 8 11.58 -18.53 10.10
N ARG A 9 12.48 -18.91 11.02
CA ARG A 9 12.32 -20.11 11.86
C ARG A 9 11.16 -19.98 12.87
N ILE A 10 10.97 -18.79 13.45
CA ILE A 10 9.81 -18.51 14.31
C ILE A 10 8.52 -18.53 13.46
N PHE A 11 8.56 -17.94 12.27
CA PHE A 11 7.41 -17.96 11.34
C PHE A 11 6.99 -19.38 10.90
N VAL A 12 7.92 -20.23 10.45
CA VAL A 12 7.60 -21.61 10.03
C VAL A 12 7.03 -22.43 11.19
N ARG A 13 7.53 -22.19 12.41
CA ARG A 13 7.03 -22.86 13.62
C ARG A 13 5.60 -22.45 13.96
N ASP A 14 5.29 -21.15 13.84
CA ASP A 14 3.96 -20.63 14.19
C ASP A 14 2.92 -20.89 13.08
N THR A 15 3.36 -21.09 11.82
CA THR A 15 2.47 -21.49 10.70
C THR A 15 2.16 -22.99 10.66
N ALA A 16 3.02 -23.84 11.24
CA ALA A 16 2.73 -25.27 11.38
C ALA A 16 1.56 -25.57 12.33
N VAL A 17 1.08 -24.59 13.11
CA VAL A 17 -0.04 -24.76 14.06
C VAL A 17 -1.41 -24.38 13.46
N ILE A 18 -1.48 -23.84 12.23
CA ILE A 18 -2.76 -23.53 11.56
C ILE A 18 -2.92 -24.43 10.33
N ALA A 19 -2.94 -25.74 10.56
CA ALA A 19 -3.26 -26.73 9.53
C ALA A 19 -3.79 -28.02 10.16
N ALA A 20 -4.86 -27.95 10.96
CA ALA A 20 -5.73 -29.10 11.24
C ALA A 20 -7.03 -28.66 11.95
N GLY A 21 -8.17 -28.85 11.28
CA GLY A 21 -9.47 -29.06 11.90
C GLY A 21 -10.29 -27.83 12.31
N VAL A 22 -11.26 -27.45 11.47
CA VAL A 22 -12.53 -26.91 11.97
C VAL A 22 -13.67 -27.68 11.30
N ALA A 23 -14.17 -28.67 12.02
CA ALA A 23 -15.50 -29.22 11.82
C ALA A 23 -16.33 -28.90 13.08
N ALA A 24 -17.56 -28.45 12.85
CA ALA A 24 -18.67 -28.23 13.78
C ALA A 24 -18.59 -27.01 14.73
N GLY A 25 -19.51 -26.07 14.50
CA GLY A 25 -19.84 -24.98 15.43
C GLY A 25 -20.28 -23.70 14.73
N ILE A 26 -21.44 -23.69 14.06
CA ILE A 26 -22.06 -22.44 13.57
C ILE A 26 -22.67 -21.74 14.78
N SER A 27 -21.82 -21.08 15.56
CA SER A 27 -22.26 -19.90 16.31
C SER A 27 -22.41 -18.78 15.28
N ALA A 28 -23.51 -18.03 15.31
CA ALA A 28 -23.68 -16.84 14.50
C ALA A 28 -22.57 -15.83 14.87
N THR A 29 -21.43 -15.95 14.21
CA THR A 29 -20.27 -15.10 14.44
C THR A 29 -20.60 -13.73 13.85
N ALA A 30 -20.72 -12.73 14.71
CA ALA A 30 -20.67 -11.34 14.28
C ALA A 30 -19.52 -11.20 13.26
N ALA A 31 -19.80 -10.58 12.11
CA ALA A 31 -18.80 -10.42 11.05
C ALA A 31 -17.50 -9.87 11.66
N PRO A 32 -16.34 -10.49 11.39
CA PRO A 32 -15.11 -10.17 12.11
C PRO A 32 -14.80 -8.69 11.92
N ARG A 33 -14.59 -7.97 13.03
CA ARG A 33 -14.33 -6.52 13.08
C ARG A 33 -13.24 -6.18 12.05
N ARG A 34 -13.53 -5.26 11.13
CA ARG A 34 -12.62 -4.85 10.04
C ARG A 34 -11.90 -3.54 10.32
N ILE A 35 -12.46 -2.72 11.21
CA ILE A 35 -11.97 -1.37 11.50
C ILE A 35 -11.98 -1.17 13.02
N VAL A 36 -10.89 -0.60 13.54
CA VAL A 36 -10.80 -0.08 14.90
C VAL A 36 -10.43 1.39 14.82
N ALA A 37 -11.44 2.25 15.02
CA ALA A 37 -11.29 3.70 14.96
C ALA A 37 -10.23 4.22 15.94
N ALA A 38 -9.61 5.35 15.58
CA ALA A 38 -8.76 6.10 16.49
C ALA A 38 -9.56 6.49 17.75
N GLY A 39 -8.94 6.34 18.93
CA GLY A 39 -9.55 6.66 20.21
C GLY A 39 -10.60 5.66 20.72
N ALA A 40 -10.77 4.51 20.05
CA ALA A 40 -11.71 3.48 20.52
C ALA A 40 -11.37 3.00 21.94
N SER A 41 -12.38 2.91 22.81
CA SER A 41 -12.24 2.44 24.19
C SER A 41 -12.01 0.93 24.27
N ASP A 42 -12.72 0.16 23.44
CA ASP A 42 -12.54 -1.28 23.29
C ASP A 42 -11.73 -1.62 22.03
N VAL A 43 -10.46 -1.96 22.26
CA VAL A 43 -9.49 -2.33 21.22
C VAL A 43 -9.08 -3.80 21.42
N PRO A 44 -9.33 -4.69 20.44
CA PRO A 44 -8.93 -6.09 20.49
C PRO A 44 -7.43 -6.27 20.70
N ALA A 45 -7.04 -7.37 21.36
CA ALA A 45 -5.64 -7.66 21.66
C ALA A 45 -4.78 -7.78 20.40
N GLU A 46 -5.29 -8.38 19.32
CA GLU A 46 -4.58 -8.45 18.03
C GLU A 46 -4.24 -7.08 17.44
N VAL A 47 -5.06 -6.05 17.70
CA VAL A 47 -4.82 -4.68 17.23
C VAL A 47 -3.83 -3.98 18.14
N LYS A 48 -3.95 -4.11 19.47
CA LYS A 48 -2.95 -3.59 20.42
C LYS A 48 -1.55 -4.16 20.17
N ASN A 49 -1.49 -5.40 19.69
CA ASN A 49 -0.27 -6.12 19.35
C ASN A 49 0.21 -5.90 17.90
N THR A 50 -0.51 -5.08 17.11
CA THR A 50 -0.05 -4.74 15.75
C THR A 50 1.21 -3.89 15.78
N ARG A 51 1.88 -3.82 14.63
CA ARG A 51 3.08 -3.00 14.47
C ARG A 51 2.75 -1.52 14.64
N ASN A 52 3.63 -0.80 15.33
CA ASN A 52 3.48 0.63 15.66
C ASN A 52 2.10 1.00 16.20
N TYR A 53 1.48 0.17 17.04
CA TYR A 53 0.18 0.52 17.62
C TYR A 53 0.22 1.90 18.29
N ASN A 54 -0.68 2.78 17.88
CA ASN A 54 -0.92 4.10 18.45
C ASN A 54 -2.43 4.27 18.65
N PRO A 55 -2.93 4.56 19.87
CA PRO A 55 -4.37 4.69 20.11
C PRO A 55 -5.01 5.85 19.33
N GLN A 56 -4.22 6.79 18.81
CA GLN A 56 -4.67 7.93 17.99
C GLN A 56 -4.63 7.65 16.48
N MET A 57 -4.41 6.38 16.09
CA MET A 57 -4.44 5.90 14.71
C MET A 57 -5.58 4.88 14.56
N GLU A 58 -6.33 4.97 13.47
CA GLU A 58 -7.27 3.90 13.09
C GLU A 58 -6.49 2.76 12.45
N TYR A 59 -6.84 1.52 12.80
CA TYR A 59 -6.31 0.32 12.17
C TYR A 59 -7.41 -0.43 11.42
N ARG A 60 -7.05 -0.96 10.27
CA ARG A 60 -7.94 -1.71 9.37
C ARG A 60 -7.35 -3.07 9.08
N ARG A 61 -8.20 -4.09 9.07
CA ARG A 61 -7.80 -5.44 8.68
C ARG A 61 -7.57 -5.47 7.17
N LEU A 62 -6.40 -5.90 6.75
CA LEU A 62 -6.03 -6.07 5.34
C LEU A 62 -6.62 -7.37 4.78
N GLY A 63 -7.94 -7.38 4.61
CA GLY A 63 -8.71 -8.53 4.14
C GLY A 63 -8.44 -9.80 4.94
N LYS A 64 -8.31 -10.92 4.23
CA LYS A 64 -8.09 -12.26 4.78
C LYS A 64 -6.67 -12.50 5.29
N THR A 65 -5.77 -11.55 5.09
CA THR A 65 -4.41 -11.66 5.66
C THR A 65 -4.44 -11.57 7.18
N GLY A 66 -5.47 -10.94 7.75
CA GLY A 66 -5.55 -10.69 9.19
C GLY A 66 -4.53 -9.67 9.71
N LEU A 67 -3.71 -9.06 8.84
CA LEU A 67 -2.80 -7.98 9.22
C LEU A 67 -3.61 -6.73 9.53
N TRP A 68 -3.28 -6.05 10.64
CA TRP A 68 -3.91 -4.79 11.02
C TRP A 68 -3.00 -3.62 10.61
N VAL A 69 -3.32 -3.01 9.47
CA VAL A 69 -2.55 -1.89 8.92
C VAL A 69 -3.16 -0.56 9.34
N SER A 70 -2.33 0.48 9.44
CA SER A 70 -2.79 1.85 9.69
C SER A 70 -3.72 2.33 8.57
N ALA A 71 -4.74 3.13 8.90
CA ALA A 71 -5.73 3.60 7.93
C ALA A 71 -5.12 4.38 6.77
N VAL A 72 -3.97 5.04 6.98
CA VAL A 72 -3.09 5.53 5.91
C VAL A 72 -1.75 4.82 6.01
N CYS A 73 -1.23 4.36 4.87
CA CYS A 73 0.03 3.64 4.77
C CYS A 73 1.04 4.43 3.92
N LEU A 74 2.31 4.03 3.91
CA LEU A 74 3.36 4.73 3.16
C LEU A 74 3.54 4.13 1.76
N GLY A 75 3.32 4.94 0.73
CA GLY A 75 3.70 4.60 -0.64
C GLY A 75 5.19 4.87 -0.88
N GLY A 76 5.89 3.91 -1.48
CA GLY A 76 7.34 4.00 -1.67
C GLY A 76 7.81 4.99 -2.75
N HIS A 77 6.94 5.36 -3.70
CA HIS A 77 7.28 6.11 -4.92
C HIS A 77 7.85 7.52 -4.68
N TRP A 78 9.03 7.82 -5.22
CA TRP A 78 9.80 9.04 -4.96
C TRP A 78 9.47 10.23 -5.88
N LYS A 79 8.22 10.35 -6.32
CA LYS A 79 7.85 11.41 -7.27
C LYS A 79 8.07 12.78 -6.61
N ARG A 80 8.85 13.65 -7.26
CA ARG A 80 9.22 15.01 -6.80
C ARG A 80 10.05 15.07 -5.52
N VAL A 81 10.60 13.95 -5.04
CA VAL A 81 11.42 13.96 -3.83
C VAL A 81 12.60 14.91 -3.98
N ASP A 82 13.22 14.92 -5.17
CA ASP A 82 14.31 15.80 -5.57
C ASP A 82 13.97 17.28 -5.39
N LYS A 83 12.77 17.68 -5.82
CA LYS A 83 12.29 19.06 -5.68
C LYS A 83 12.07 19.44 -4.22
N VAL A 84 11.41 18.57 -3.46
CA VAL A 84 11.00 18.88 -2.07
C VAL A 84 12.19 18.89 -1.12
N ILE A 85 13.13 17.96 -1.27
CA ILE A 85 14.35 17.94 -0.43
C ILE A 85 15.54 18.70 -1.07
N LYS A 86 15.28 19.38 -2.19
CA LYS A 86 16.23 20.25 -2.91
C LYS A 86 17.54 19.55 -3.25
N LEU A 87 17.44 18.38 -3.89
CA LEU A 87 18.60 17.65 -4.41
C LEU A 87 19.30 18.44 -5.51
N GLN A 88 20.59 18.16 -5.71
CA GLN A 88 21.38 18.78 -6.77
C GLN A 88 21.08 18.13 -8.13
N GLY A 89 20.90 16.81 -8.14
CA GLY A 89 20.54 16.04 -9.32
C GLY A 89 19.06 15.67 -9.40
N VAL A 90 18.69 15.07 -10.53
CA VAL A 90 17.34 14.52 -10.75
C VAL A 90 17.22 13.16 -10.08
N MET A 91 16.12 12.94 -9.38
CA MET A 91 15.76 11.62 -8.85
C MET A 91 14.83 10.90 -9.82
N ASP A 92 15.28 9.78 -10.39
CA ASP A 92 14.36 8.87 -11.07
C ASP A 92 13.48 8.17 -10.01
N PRO A 93 12.14 8.25 -10.10
CA PRO A 93 11.28 7.71 -9.05
C PRO A 93 11.33 6.19 -8.89
N TYR A 94 11.83 5.45 -9.89
CA TYR A 94 11.97 4.00 -9.86
C TYR A 94 13.42 3.58 -9.60
N ARG A 95 14.38 4.25 -10.24
CA ARG A 95 15.79 3.83 -10.29
C ARG A 95 16.70 4.58 -9.32
N GLY A 96 16.23 5.69 -8.76
CA GLY A 96 17.05 6.55 -7.91
C GLY A 96 17.95 7.52 -8.70
N SER A 97 18.91 8.13 -8.01
CA SER A 97 19.92 9.02 -8.59
C SER A 97 21.23 8.29 -8.85
N LYS A 98 21.97 8.72 -9.87
CA LYS A 98 23.37 8.28 -10.12
C LYS A 98 24.37 8.92 -9.15
N SER A 99 23.98 9.99 -8.46
CA SER A 99 24.82 10.69 -7.49
C SER A 99 24.74 10.01 -6.13
N SER A 100 25.88 9.60 -5.59
CA SER A 100 25.96 9.04 -4.23
C SER A 100 25.54 10.06 -3.16
N MET A 101 25.82 11.35 -3.38
CA MET A 101 25.39 12.43 -2.50
C MET A 101 23.87 12.58 -2.45
N ASP A 102 23.20 12.52 -3.62
CA ASP A 102 21.73 12.58 -3.69
C ASP A 102 21.10 11.35 -3.02
N MET A 103 21.69 10.17 -3.21
CA MET A 103 21.22 8.94 -2.57
C MET A 103 21.40 8.97 -1.05
N GLU A 104 22.46 9.60 -0.54
CA GLU A 104 22.65 9.80 0.90
C GLU A 104 21.68 10.84 1.48
N ALA A 105 21.41 11.93 0.75
CA ALA A 105 20.37 12.89 1.13
C ALA A 105 18.99 12.23 1.18
N LEU A 106 18.66 11.41 0.18
CA LEU A 106 17.45 10.60 0.17
C LEU A 106 17.40 9.64 1.35
N ARG A 107 18.50 8.93 1.68
CA ARG A 107 18.56 8.03 2.84
C ARG A 107 18.22 8.75 4.14
N LYS A 108 18.81 9.93 4.38
CA LYS A 108 18.52 10.77 5.56
C LYS A 108 17.04 11.16 5.61
N ASN A 109 16.49 11.61 4.49
CA ASN A 109 15.08 11.95 4.38
C ASN A 109 14.15 10.74 4.62
N ARG A 110 14.45 9.56 4.04
CA ARG A 110 13.67 8.34 4.28
C ARG A 110 13.75 7.91 5.75
N ALA A 111 14.91 8.06 6.40
CA ALA A 111 15.04 7.79 7.82
C ALA A 111 14.14 8.71 8.66
N GLU A 112 14.09 10.01 8.36
CA GLU A 112 13.21 10.98 9.03
C GLU A 112 11.73 10.64 8.84
N VAL A 113 11.29 10.38 7.61
CA VAL A 113 9.89 10.01 7.32
C VAL A 113 9.52 8.71 8.01
N VAL A 114 10.38 7.69 7.95
CA VAL A 114 10.15 6.40 8.62
C VAL A 114 10.10 6.57 10.14
N ASN A 115 10.96 7.41 10.72
CA ASN A 115 10.90 7.73 12.15
C ASN A 115 9.54 8.32 12.51
N ARG A 116 9.09 9.31 11.73
CA ARG A 116 7.81 9.96 11.99
C ARG A 116 6.65 8.99 11.86
N CYS A 117 6.64 8.15 10.82
CA CYS A 117 5.65 7.09 10.64
C CYS A 117 5.54 6.18 11.88
N VAL A 118 6.66 5.79 12.50
CA VAL A 118 6.64 4.97 13.73
C VAL A 118 5.97 5.72 14.88
N GLU A 119 6.30 7.00 15.08
CA GLU A 119 5.76 7.81 16.18
C GLU A 119 4.23 7.98 16.08
N VAL A 120 3.72 8.18 14.87
CA VAL A 120 2.29 8.44 14.63
C VAL A 120 1.47 7.19 14.35
N GLY A 121 2.12 6.02 14.30
CA GLY A 121 1.47 4.71 14.20
C GLY A 121 1.24 4.17 12.79
N ILE A 122 1.85 4.78 11.75
CA ILE A 122 1.88 4.21 10.40
C ILE A 122 2.75 2.95 10.40
N ASN A 123 2.24 1.85 9.84
CA ASN A 123 2.86 0.54 10.04
C ASN A 123 2.96 -0.35 8.78
N CYS A 124 2.64 0.16 7.59
CA CYS A 124 2.81 -0.57 6.33
C CYS A 124 3.51 0.31 5.28
N ILE A 125 4.43 -0.31 4.52
CA ILE A 125 5.12 0.32 3.38
C ILE A 125 4.92 -0.57 2.15
N ASP A 126 4.53 0.04 1.04
CA ASP A 126 4.42 -0.62 -0.27
C ASP A 126 5.55 -0.14 -1.19
N PHE A 127 6.31 -1.08 -1.78
CA PHE A 127 7.42 -0.76 -2.68
C PHE A 127 6.97 -0.79 -4.15
N ALA A 128 7.25 0.25 -4.91
CA ALA A 128 6.88 0.38 -6.32
C ALA A 128 8.08 0.58 -7.27
N GLY A 129 9.21 1.07 -6.76
CA GLY A 129 10.44 1.32 -7.50
C GLY A 129 11.47 0.18 -7.38
N ASP A 130 12.43 0.12 -8.31
CA ASP A 130 13.52 -0.86 -8.27
C ASP A 130 14.55 -0.53 -7.17
N ALA A 131 14.80 0.75 -6.89
CA ALA A 131 15.73 1.19 -5.84
C ALA A 131 15.06 1.29 -4.44
N GLU A 132 13.73 1.24 -4.38
CA GLU A 132 12.97 1.46 -3.15
C GLU A 132 13.19 0.37 -2.09
N PRO A 133 13.15 -0.94 -2.41
CA PRO A 133 13.31 -1.98 -1.41
C PRO A 133 14.62 -1.84 -0.63
N GLU A 134 15.73 -1.63 -1.34
CA GLU A 134 17.06 -1.50 -0.74
C GLU A 134 17.21 -0.21 0.08
N MET A 135 16.67 0.91 -0.42
CA MET A 135 16.65 2.18 0.31
C MET A 135 15.87 2.06 1.62
N TYR A 136 14.61 1.63 1.57
CA TYR A 136 13.78 1.50 2.77
C TYR A 136 14.33 0.44 3.73
N CYS A 137 14.78 -0.71 3.22
CA CYS A 137 15.36 -1.74 4.09
C CYS A 137 16.63 -1.27 4.79
N SER A 138 17.43 -0.41 4.14
CA SER A 138 18.62 0.18 4.76
C SER A 138 18.31 1.08 5.96
N VAL A 139 17.20 1.84 5.92
CA VAL A 139 16.77 2.70 7.05
C VAL A 139 15.95 1.94 8.10
N LEU A 140 15.45 0.76 7.74
CA LEU A 140 14.69 -0.14 8.61
C LEU A 140 15.53 -1.16 9.37
N LYS A 141 16.81 -1.35 9.04
CA LYS A 141 17.74 -2.36 9.59
C LYS A 141 17.33 -3.00 10.94
N ASP A 142 17.44 -2.25 12.05
CA ASP A 142 17.15 -2.75 13.41
C ASP A 142 15.68 -2.58 13.86
N ARG A 143 14.81 -2.23 12.91
CA ARG A 143 13.40 -1.83 13.07
C ARG A 143 12.49 -2.52 12.04
N ARG A 144 12.95 -3.61 11.41
CA ARG A 144 12.17 -4.39 10.43
C ARG A 144 10.82 -4.86 11.00
N ASP A 145 10.76 -5.12 12.30
CA ASP A 145 9.56 -5.51 13.04
C ASP A 145 8.54 -4.38 13.22
N LYS A 146 8.88 -3.14 12.87
CA LYS A 146 8.00 -1.97 12.95
C LYS A 146 7.10 -1.79 11.73
N PHE A 147 7.38 -2.41 10.59
CA PHE A 147 6.58 -2.21 9.37
C PHE A 147 6.22 -3.51 8.68
N TYR A 148 4.95 -3.68 8.31
CA TYR A 148 4.53 -4.61 7.26
C TYR A 148 5.08 -4.14 5.92
N LEU A 149 5.74 -5.04 5.20
CA LEU A 149 6.31 -4.73 3.88
C LEU A 149 5.53 -5.46 2.80
N ALA A 150 4.89 -4.69 1.91
CA ALA A 150 4.36 -5.16 0.64
C ALA A 150 5.46 -5.00 -0.42
N TYR A 151 6.15 -6.11 -0.68
CA TYR A 151 7.36 -6.14 -1.48
C TYR A 151 7.05 -6.26 -2.98
N SER A 152 7.74 -5.46 -3.77
CA SER A 152 7.86 -5.55 -5.24
C SER A 152 9.25 -5.21 -5.69
N HIS A 153 9.57 -5.62 -6.91
CA HIS A 153 10.67 -5.08 -7.69
C HIS A 153 10.36 -5.21 -9.19
N PRO A 154 9.82 -4.17 -9.86
CA PRO A 154 9.27 -4.31 -11.23
C PRO A 154 10.24 -4.86 -12.27
N ALA A 155 11.53 -4.50 -12.23
CA ALA A 155 12.54 -5.05 -13.15
C ALA A 155 12.87 -6.54 -12.93
N SER A 156 12.42 -7.12 -11.81
CA SER A 156 12.64 -8.52 -11.43
C SER A 156 11.32 -9.33 -11.39
N GLU A 157 10.27 -8.83 -12.04
CA GLU A 157 8.90 -9.37 -11.94
C GLU A 157 8.22 -9.41 -13.33
N LEU A 158 6.88 -9.43 -13.33
CA LEU A 158 6.03 -9.71 -14.49
C LEU A 158 6.10 -8.66 -15.60
N ARG A 159 6.67 -7.47 -15.35
CA ARG A 159 6.82 -6.46 -16.41
C ARG A 159 7.96 -6.78 -17.38
N VAL A 160 8.78 -7.76 -17.07
CA VAL A 160 9.85 -8.28 -17.92
C VAL A 160 9.44 -9.69 -18.35
N ARG A 161 9.13 -9.86 -19.63
CA ARG A 161 8.52 -11.10 -20.17
C ARG A 161 9.37 -12.33 -19.89
N GLU A 162 10.69 -12.19 -19.95
CA GLU A 162 11.66 -13.25 -19.71
C GLU A 162 11.62 -13.75 -18.26
N ASN A 163 11.06 -12.96 -17.33
CA ASN A 163 10.89 -13.35 -15.95
C ASN A 163 9.59 -14.12 -15.70
N CYS A 164 8.61 -14.15 -16.62
CA CYS A 164 7.29 -14.78 -16.46
C CYS A 164 7.36 -16.33 -16.46
N ASN A 165 8.13 -16.88 -15.53
CA ASN A 165 8.25 -18.29 -15.24
C ASN A 165 8.30 -18.48 -13.72
N ALA A 166 7.53 -19.42 -13.19
CA ALA A 166 7.32 -19.53 -11.74
C ALA A 166 8.63 -19.68 -10.95
N LYS A 167 9.52 -20.58 -11.41
CA LYS A 167 10.83 -20.81 -10.78
C LYS A 167 11.68 -19.54 -10.83
N ARG A 168 11.73 -18.88 -12.00
CA ARG A 168 12.53 -17.66 -12.20
C ARG A 168 12.06 -16.52 -11.30
N LEU A 169 10.74 -16.29 -11.18
CA LEU A 169 10.16 -15.28 -10.29
C LEU A 169 10.58 -15.51 -8.83
N VAL A 170 10.52 -16.76 -8.36
CA VAL A 170 10.91 -17.10 -6.98
C VAL A 170 12.42 -16.88 -6.76
N GLU A 171 13.28 -17.27 -7.71
CA GLU A 171 14.73 -17.02 -7.61
C GLU A 171 15.06 -15.53 -7.56
N LEU A 172 14.38 -14.72 -8.37
CA LEU A 172 14.53 -13.27 -8.39
C LEU A 172 14.06 -12.63 -7.08
N PHE A 173 12.94 -13.10 -6.53
CA PHE A 173 12.44 -12.65 -5.24
C PHE A 173 13.40 -13.00 -4.10
N GLU A 174 13.92 -14.23 -4.05
CA GLU A 174 14.95 -14.63 -3.08
C GLU A 174 16.22 -13.77 -3.19
N ALA A 175 16.65 -13.43 -4.42
CA ALA A 175 17.76 -12.53 -4.64
C ALA A 175 17.46 -11.10 -4.12
N GLY A 176 16.25 -10.60 -4.36
CA GLY A 176 15.79 -9.30 -3.85
C GLY A 176 15.75 -9.24 -2.32
N LEU A 177 15.22 -10.27 -1.67
CA LEU A 177 15.23 -10.40 -0.21
C LEU A 177 16.68 -10.39 0.33
N ARG A 178 17.61 -11.11 -0.30
CA ARG A 178 19.04 -11.09 0.07
C ARG A 178 19.66 -9.69 -0.06
N ARG A 179 19.42 -8.97 -1.16
CA ARG A 179 19.91 -7.59 -1.33
C ARG A 179 19.38 -6.65 -0.25
N CYS A 180 18.13 -6.86 0.15
CA CYS A 180 17.47 -6.08 1.21
C CYS A 180 17.81 -6.56 2.64
N GLN A 181 18.62 -7.62 2.79
CA GLN A 181 18.88 -8.28 4.08
C GLN A 181 17.60 -8.69 4.83
N LEU A 182 16.59 -9.12 4.08
CA LEU A 182 15.31 -9.60 4.59
C LEU A 182 15.29 -11.14 4.61
N GLU A 183 14.78 -11.71 5.68
CA GLU A 183 14.47 -13.14 5.73
C GLU A 183 13.13 -13.47 5.04
N TYR A 184 12.19 -12.51 5.04
CA TYR A 184 10.86 -12.63 4.44
C TYR A 184 10.22 -11.25 4.19
N ALA A 185 9.25 -11.19 3.27
CA ALA A 185 8.31 -10.07 3.13
C ALA A 185 6.97 -10.39 3.83
N ASP A 186 6.27 -9.40 4.37
CA ASP A 186 4.94 -9.67 4.93
C ASP A 186 3.95 -10.01 3.81
N ILE A 187 4.04 -9.30 2.69
CA ILE A 187 3.30 -9.61 1.47
C ILE A 187 4.29 -9.60 0.31
N TRP A 188 4.34 -10.67 -0.49
CA TRP A 188 4.94 -10.57 -1.82
C TRP A 188 3.84 -10.22 -2.80
N ARG A 189 3.93 -9.02 -3.34
CA ARG A 189 2.89 -8.40 -4.15
C ARG A 189 3.48 -8.13 -5.52
N LEU A 190 3.26 -9.03 -6.48
CA LEU A 190 3.88 -8.92 -7.80
C LEU A 190 3.31 -7.74 -8.60
N MET A 191 4.17 -6.95 -9.25
CA MET A 191 3.73 -5.87 -10.13
C MET A 191 3.42 -6.39 -11.54
N ALA A 192 2.13 -6.45 -11.90
CA ALA A 192 1.70 -6.79 -13.24
C ALA A 192 1.78 -5.58 -14.19
N TYR A 193 1.44 -5.80 -15.46
CA TYR A 193 1.22 -4.71 -16.40
C TYR A 193 0.10 -3.79 -15.90
N GLU A 194 0.20 -2.51 -16.27
CA GLU A 194 -0.88 -1.57 -16.05
C GLU A 194 -2.17 -2.08 -16.71
N ARG A 195 -2.08 -2.55 -17.95
CA ARG A 195 -3.12 -3.33 -18.62
C ARG A 195 -2.89 -4.82 -18.34
N GLY A 196 -3.35 -5.28 -17.19
CA GLY A 196 -3.15 -6.66 -16.72
C GLY A 196 -3.60 -7.73 -17.72
N GLY A 197 -4.69 -7.49 -18.47
CA GLY A 197 -5.17 -8.41 -19.50
C GLY A 197 -4.23 -8.65 -20.69
N LEU A 198 -3.08 -7.97 -20.77
CA LEU A 198 -2.03 -8.26 -21.77
C LEU A 198 -1.15 -9.46 -21.38
N HIS A 199 -1.23 -9.92 -20.14
CA HIS A 199 -0.60 -11.18 -19.74
C HIS A 199 -1.30 -12.36 -20.41
N SER A 200 -0.51 -13.31 -20.92
CA SER A 200 -1.06 -14.58 -21.39
C SER A 200 -1.52 -15.43 -20.21
N GLN A 201 -2.34 -16.45 -20.47
CA GLN A 201 -2.73 -17.39 -19.42
C GLN A 201 -1.51 -18.10 -18.81
N ALA A 202 -0.48 -18.41 -19.61
CA ALA A 202 0.76 -18.99 -19.12
C ALA A 202 1.51 -18.05 -18.15
N ASP A 203 1.48 -16.74 -18.39
CA ASP A 203 2.07 -15.76 -17.47
C ASP A 203 1.29 -15.69 -16.14
N VAL A 204 -0.05 -15.79 -16.22
CA VAL A 204 -0.93 -15.85 -15.03
C VAL A 204 -0.68 -17.13 -14.22
N ASP A 205 -0.58 -18.29 -14.88
CA ASP A 205 -0.30 -19.57 -14.23
C ASP A 205 1.07 -19.53 -13.54
N ALA A 206 2.10 -19.00 -14.21
CA ALA A 206 3.43 -18.81 -13.65
C ALA A 206 3.42 -17.86 -12.43
N MET A 207 2.65 -16.78 -12.49
CA MET A 207 2.46 -15.84 -11.38
C MET A 207 1.81 -16.54 -10.17
N VAL A 208 0.71 -17.26 -10.38
CA VAL A 208 -0.03 -17.97 -9.32
C VAL A 208 0.86 -19.04 -8.67
N GLU A 209 1.55 -19.84 -9.47
CA GLU A 209 2.47 -20.87 -8.99
C GLU A 209 3.65 -20.26 -8.20
N ALA A 210 4.24 -19.16 -8.68
CA ALA A 210 5.31 -18.47 -7.97
C ALA A 210 4.87 -17.98 -6.60
N LEU A 211 3.73 -17.28 -6.53
CA LEU A 211 3.18 -16.75 -5.28
C LEU A 211 2.91 -17.88 -4.27
N ALA A 212 2.25 -18.95 -4.71
CA ALA A 212 1.98 -20.12 -3.88
C ALA A 212 3.28 -20.79 -3.37
N THR A 213 4.26 -20.94 -4.26
CA THR A 213 5.57 -21.52 -3.94
C THR A 213 6.34 -20.68 -2.92
N ALA A 214 6.40 -19.36 -3.12
CA ALA A 214 7.10 -18.45 -2.21
C ALA A 214 6.47 -18.44 -0.81
N ARG A 215 5.13 -18.46 -0.73
CA ARG A 215 4.40 -18.58 0.55
C ARG A 215 4.69 -19.91 1.23
N LYS A 216 4.62 -21.04 0.49
CA LYS A 216 4.94 -22.38 1.01
C LYS A 216 6.39 -22.47 1.52
N LYS A 217 7.34 -21.82 0.85
CA LYS A 217 8.74 -21.72 1.30
C LYS A 217 8.92 -20.78 2.49
N GLY A 218 7.91 -19.98 2.86
CA GLY A 218 7.99 -18.97 3.92
C GLY A 218 8.87 -17.77 3.56
N LEU A 219 8.98 -17.45 2.27
CA LEU A 219 9.61 -16.22 1.77
C LEU A 219 8.69 -15.01 1.91
N CYS A 220 7.37 -15.26 1.94
CA CYS A 220 6.37 -14.28 2.29
C CYS A 220 5.30 -14.89 3.22
N ARG A 221 4.61 -14.05 4.00
CA ARG A 221 3.48 -14.49 4.83
C ARG A 221 2.19 -14.58 4.02
N PHE A 222 2.00 -13.59 3.14
CA PHE A 222 0.85 -13.45 2.26
C PHE A 222 1.27 -13.07 0.84
N THR A 223 0.33 -13.20 -0.08
CA THR A 223 0.53 -12.96 -1.51
C THR A 223 -0.45 -11.92 -2.04
N GLY A 224 -0.07 -11.26 -3.14
CA GLY A 224 -0.92 -10.26 -3.77
C GLY A 224 -0.36 -9.80 -5.10
N PHE A 225 -0.98 -8.77 -5.66
CA PHE A 225 -0.57 -8.20 -6.94
C PHE A 225 -0.94 -6.73 -7.09
N SER A 226 -0.36 -6.07 -8.09
CA SER A 226 -0.78 -4.73 -8.52
C SER A 226 -1.03 -4.65 -10.01
N THR A 227 -2.01 -3.83 -10.40
CA THR A 227 -2.36 -3.56 -11.81
C THR A 227 -3.19 -2.28 -11.93
N HIS A 228 -3.30 -1.72 -13.14
CA HIS A 228 -4.28 -0.69 -13.49
C HIS A 228 -5.42 -1.26 -14.37
N ASP A 229 -5.71 -2.56 -14.25
CA ASP A 229 -6.80 -3.23 -14.97
C ASP A 229 -7.79 -3.82 -13.97
N ARG A 230 -8.88 -3.08 -13.69
CA ARG A 230 -9.90 -3.48 -12.73
C ARG A 230 -10.66 -4.75 -13.12
N ARG A 231 -10.89 -4.97 -14.42
CA ARG A 231 -11.62 -6.16 -14.90
C ARG A 231 -10.76 -7.40 -14.73
N TRP A 232 -9.48 -7.30 -15.11
CA TRP A 232 -8.52 -8.39 -14.92
C TRP A 232 -8.26 -8.66 -13.44
N ALA A 233 -8.13 -7.61 -12.61
CA ALA A 233 -7.98 -7.77 -11.17
C ALA A 233 -9.17 -8.50 -10.53
N LYS A 234 -10.40 -8.12 -10.90
CA LYS A 234 -11.63 -8.78 -10.47
C LYS A 234 -11.61 -10.26 -10.86
N MET A 235 -11.33 -10.56 -12.13
CA MET A 235 -11.23 -11.94 -12.63
C MET A 235 -10.22 -12.77 -11.82
N LEU A 236 -9.03 -12.25 -11.54
CA LEU A 236 -8.02 -12.98 -10.77
C LEU A 236 -8.45 -13.22 -9.33
N ILE A 237 -9.10 -12.25 -8.68
CA ILE A 237 -9.61 -12.39 -7.31
C ILE A 237 -10.68 -13.49 -7.25
N GLU A 238 -11.59 -13.52 -8.22
CA GLU A 238 -12.68 -14.49 -8.28
C GLU A 238 -12.16 -15.90 -8.63
N THR A 239 -11.14 -15.99 -9.48
CA THR A 239 -10.59 -17.28 -9.97
C THR A 239 -9.58 -17.89 -9.01
N TYR A 240 -8.74 -17.07 -8.36
CA TYR A 240 -7.63 -17.52 -7.50
C TYR A 240 -7.70 -16.91 -6.09
N PRO A 241 -8.83 -17.01 -5.37
CA PRO A 241 -9.07 -16.27 -4.13
C PRO A 241 -8.09 -16.62 -2.99
N ASP A 242 -7.49 -17.80 -3.00
CA ASP A 242 -6.53 -18.23 -1.98
C ASP A 242 -5.15 -17.58 -2.15
N VAL A 243 -4.79 -17.24 -3.39
CA VAL A 243 -3.50 -16.63 -3.74
C VAL A 243 -3.63 -15.11 -3.85
N MET A 244 -4.76 -14.59 -4.30
CA MET A 244 -5.02 -13.16 -4.43
C MET A 244 -5.53 -12.57 -3.12
N GLN A 245 -4.64 -12.37 -2.14
CA GLN A 245 -5.02 -11.93 -0.78
C GLN A 245 -4.95 -10.41 -0.58
N MET A 246 -4.17 -9.71 -1.41
CA MET A 246 -4.05 -8.26 -1.42
C MET A 246 -3.94 -7.71 -2.85
N LEU A 247 -4.66 -6.63 -3.14
CA LEU A 247 -4.60 -5.87 -4.38
C LEU A 247 -4.07 -4.46 -4.13
N CYS A 248 -3.10 -4.03 -4.93
CA CYS A 248 -2.68 -2.63 -5.01
C CYS A 248 -3.11 -2.05 -6.37
N THR A 249 -3.99 -1.04 -6.37
CA THR A 249 -4.59 -0.51 -7.60
C THR A 249 -5.05 0.95 -7.41
N PRO A 250 -5.22 1.76 -8.48
CA PRO A 250 -5.64 3.15 -8.35
C PRO A 250 -6.96 3.31 -7.61
N TYR A 251 -7.02 4.32 -6.75
CA TYR A 251 -8.26 4.77 -6.11
C TYR A 251 -8.07 6.22 -5.66
N THR A 252 -8.97 7.10 -6.10
CA THR A 252 -8.91 8.52 -5.73
C THR A 252 -10.11 8.90 -4.86
N ALA A 253 -10.10 10.13 -4.36
CA ALA A 253 -11.23 10.70 -3.65
C ALA A 253 -12.52 10.71 -4.48
N ASP A 254 -12.42 10.69 -5.82
CA ASP A 254 -13.57 10.72 -6.74
C ASP A 254 -13.85 9.39 -7.48
N THR A 255 -13.21 8.31 -7.04
CA THR A 255 -13.59 6.94 -7.46
C THR A 255 -14.90 6.52 -6.79
N LYS A 256 -15.82 5.96 -7.58
CA LYS A 256 -17.15 5.51 -7.21
C LYS A 256 -17.32 4.04 -7.59
N ALA A 257 -18.19 3.32 -6.88
CA ALA A 257 -18.58 1.97 -7.28
C ALA A 257 -19.36 2.03 -8.60
N LEU A 258 -19.12 1.06 -9.49
CA LEU A 258 -20.06 0.76 -10.56
C LEU A 258 -21.41 0.29 -9.95
N PRO A 259 -22.55 0.62 -10.58
CA PRO A 259 -23.85 0.16 -10.09
C PRO A 259 -24.00 -1.37 -10.05
N GLN A 260 -23.26 -2.08 -10.92
CA GLN A 260 -23.23 -3.53 -11.04
C GLN A 260 -21.82 -3.97 -11.43
N ASP A 261 -21.42 -5.17 -11.02
CA ASP A 261 -20.14 -5.79 -11.37
C ASP A 261 -18.92 -4.95 -10.97
N SER A 262 -18.98 -4.27 -9.82
CA SER A 262 -17.88 -3.46 -9.30
C SER A 262 -16.72 -4.35 -8.84
N LEU A 263 -15.47 -3.90 -9.08
CA LEU A 263 -14.29 -4.50 -8.44
C LEU A 263 -14.42 -4.51 -6.90
N LEU A 264 -15.09 -3.49 -6.33
CA LEU A 264 -15.25 -3.35 -4.88
C LEU A 264 -16.09 -4.49 -4.29
N ASP A 265 -17.09 -4.99 -5.04
CA ASP A 265 -17.91 -6.11 -4.61
C ASP A 265 -17.08 -7.40 -4.52
N ALA A 266 -16.19 -7.63 -5.49
CA ALA A 266 -15.28 -8.78 -5.47
C ALA A 266 -14.29 -8.70 -4.30
N LEU A 267 -13.73 -7.51 -4.01
CA LEU A 267 -12.87 -7.31 -2.85
C LEU A 267 -13.58 -7.65 -1.54
N LEU A 268 -14.82 -7.18 -1.37
CA LEU A 268 -15.61 -7.43 -0.16
C LEU A 268 -16.03 -8.90 -0.03
N LYS A 269 -16.51 -9.51 -1.12
CA LYS A 269 -16.98 -10.90 -1.19
C LYS A 269 -15.85 -11.89 -0.89
N HIS A 270 -14.67 -11.64 -1.45
CA HIS A 270 -13.52 -12.53 -1.29
C HIS A 270 -12.59 -12.12 -0.13
N ASP A 271 -12.96 -11.11 0.68
CA ASP A 271 -12.15 -10.56 1.78
C ASP A 271 -10.71 -10.26 1.34
N VAL A 272 -10.53 -9.55 0.23
CA VAL A 272 -9.20 -9.16 -0.29
C VAL A 272 -8.86 -7.77 0.25
N GLY A 273 -7.66 -7.63 0.82
CA GLY A 273 -7.18 -6.33 1.26
C GLY A 273 -6.83 -5.43 0.09
N MET A 274 -7.15 -4.13 0.15
CA MET A 274 -6.87 -3.19 -0.93
C MET A 274 -6.00 -2.03 -0.45
N LEU A 275 -4.85 -1.83 -1.10
CA LEU A 275 -4.05 -0.62 -0.99
C LEU A 275 -4.30 0.29 -2.21
N GLY A 276 -4.81 1.49 -1.95
CA GLY A 276 -5.17 2.46 -3.00
C GLY A 276 -3.99 3.36 -3.37
N ILE A 277 -3.51 3.27 -4.61
CA ILE A 277 -2.49 4.21 -5.14
C ILE A 277 -3.14 5.43 -5.79
N LYS A 278 -2.33 6.47 -5.97
CA LYS A 278 -2.72 7.75 -6.59
C LYS A 278 -3.83 8.50 -5.84
N PRO A 279 -3.83 8.52 -4.49
CA PRO A 279 -4.88 9.23 -3.74
C PRO A 279 -4.96 10.72 -4.09
N PHE A 280 -3.85 11.30 -4.58
CA PHE A 280 -3.73 12.70 -4.98
C PHE A 280 -3.64 12.91 -6.49
N ALA A 281 -4.01 11.90 -7.29
CA ALA A 281 -4.10 11.98 -8.75
C ALA A 281 -2.93 12.72 -9.42
N ASN A 282 -1.70 12.24 -9.18
CA ASN A 282 -0.48 12.84 -9.73
C ASN A 282 -0.15 14.27 -9.24
N ASN A 283 -0.63 14.64 -8.06
CA ASN A 283 -0.61 16.01 -7.52
C ASN A 283 -1.58 16.98 -8.21
N SER A 284 -2.49 16.50 -9.06
CA SER A 284 -3.46 17.36 -9.74
C SER A 284 -4.49 18.00 -8.81
N ILE A 285 -4.59 17.51 -7.56
CA ILE A 285 -5.41 18.17 -6.52
C ILE A 285 -4.72 19.40 -5.92
N PHE A 286 -3.39 19.53 -6.02
CA PHE A 286 -2.60 20.54 -5.30
C PHE A 286 -2.30 21.76 -6.17
N HIS A 287 -2.19 22.94 -5.54
CA HIS A 287 -1.73 24.17 -6.18
C HIS A 287 -0.23 24.40 -6.01
N GLY A 288 0.30 24.03 -4.85
CA GLY A 288 1.70 24.19 -4.50
C GLY A 288 2.62 23.16 -5.14
N ASP A 289 3.89 23.27 -4.77
CA ASP A 289 4.96 22.43 -5.30
C ASP A 289 5.33 21.24 -4.38
N GLY A 290 4.58 21.06 -3.29
CA GLY A 290 4.85 20.04 -2.26
C GLY A 290 5.92 20.44 -1.24
N SER A 291 6.50 21.64 -1.35
CA SER A 291 7.34 22.22 -0.30
C SER A 291 6.54 22.38 1.00
N PRO A 292 7.13 22.10 2.17
CA PRO A 292 6.48 22.38 3.47
C PRO A 292 6.42 23.88 3.79
N VAL A 293 6.96 24.73 2.91
CA VAL A 293 6.93 26.20 3.03
C VAL A 293 6.43 26.80 1.72
N GLY A 294 5.44 27.69 1.81
CA GLY A 294 4.86 28.36 0.66
C GLY A 294 3.43 28.86 0.91
N PRO A 295 2.88 29.70 0.03
CA PRO A 295 1.56 30.31 0.22
C PRO A 295 0.40 29.31 0.10
N HIS A 296 0.62 28.17 -0.58
CA HIS A 296 -0.41 27.14 -0.81
C HIS A 296 -0.41 26.01 0.22
N VAL A 297 0.51 26.02 1.19
CA VAL A 297 0.73 24.86 2.08
C VAL A 297 -0.52 24.49 2.87
N GLU A 298 -1.17 25.46 3.51
CA GLU A 298 -2.39 25.20 4.31
C GLU A 298 -3.55 24.72 3.43
N GLU A 299 -3.73 25.33 2.25
CA GLU A 299 -4.78 24.91 1.30
C GLU A 299 -4.53 23.50 0.79
N ASP A 300 -3.31 23.19 0.36
CA ASP A 300 -2.93 21.86 -0.12
C ASP A 300 -3.05 20.82 1.00
N ASP A 301 -2.73 21.19 2.23
CA ASP A 301 -2.90 20.32 3.38
C ASP A 301 -4.38 19.98 3.60
N GLN A 302 -5.27 20.96 3.56
CA GLN A 302 -6.72 20.75 3.64
C GLN A 302 -7.24 19.86 2.51
N ARG A 303 -6.80 20.12 1.26
CA ARG A 303 -7.14 19.30 0.09
C ARG A 303 -6.67 17.85 0.24
N ALA A 304 -5.45 17.63 0.75
CA ALA A 304 -4.93 16.30 1.04
C ALA A 304 -5.79 15.58 2.09
N ARG A 305 -6.16 16.27 3.19
CA ARG A 305 -7.00 15.69 4.25
C ARG A 305 -8.38 15.31 3.73
N LEU A 306 -9.02 16.21 2.97
CA LEU A 306 -10.32 15.94 2.36
C LEU A 306 -10.28 14.74 1.40
N ALA A 307 -9.22 14.63 0.58
CA ALA A 307 -9.03 13.50 -0.32
C ALA A 307 -8.87 12.17 0.44
N ILE A 308 -8.02 12.14 1.47
CA ILE A 308 -7.81 10.93 2.30
C ILE A 308 -9.10 10.56 3.06
N ARG A 309 -9.77 11.53 3.70
CA ARG A 309 -11.06 11.29 4.39
C ARG A 309 -12.11 10.69 3.47
N SER A 310 -12.21 11.20 2.24
CA SER A 310 -13.12 10.69 1.22
C SER A 310 -12.81 9.25 0.84
N ILE A 311 -11.54 8.90 0.63
CA ILE A 311 -11.12 7.52 0.34
C ILE A 311 -11.45 6.58 1.50
N LEU A 312 -11.18 7.02 2.74
CA LEU A 312 -11.44 6.25 3.95
C LEU A 312 -12.93 6.02 4.22
N GLY A 313 -13.82 6.79 3.58
CA GLY A 313 -15.26 6.57 3.62
C GLY A 313 -15.72 5.29 2.94
N ASN A 314 -14.90 4.70 2.05
CA ASN A 314 -15.22 3.43 1.40
C ASN A 314 -14.66 2.23 2.19
N PRO A 315 -15.51 1.34 2.73
CA PRO A 315 -15.05 0.18 3.51
C PRO A 315 -14.35 -0.91 2.69
N ALA A 316 -14.45 -0.90 1.35
CA ALA A 316 -13.71 -1.81 0.48
C ALA A 316 -12.23 -1.45 0.36
N VAL A 317 -11.85 -0.20 0.67
CA VAL A 317 -10.45 0.25 0.65
C VAL A 317 -9.84 0.05 2.03
N THR A 318 -8.78 -0.76 2.12
CA THR A 318 -8.07 -0.94 3.39
C THR A 318 -7.26 0.29 3.73
N ALA A 319 -6.42 0.81 2.83
CA ALA A 319 -5.68 2.05 3.09
C ALA A 319 -5.22 2.72 1.78
N PRO A 320 -5.32 4.04 1.63
CA PRO A 320 -4.51 4.75 0.65
C PRO A 320 -3.02 4.70 1.03
N ILE A 321 -2.16 4.68 0.02
CA ILE A 321 -0.69 4.70 0.14
C ILE A 321 -0.10 5.94 -0.55
N PRO A 322 -0.32 7.16 -0.04
CA PRO A 322 0.31 8.36 -0.59
C PRO A 322 1.84 8.29 -0.51
N GLY A 323 2.51 8.91 -1.48
CA GLY A 323 3.94 9.17 -1.39
C GLY A 323 4.17 10.36 -0.46
N LEU A 324 4.79 10.11 0.70
CA LEU A 324 5.05 11.13 1.72
C LEU A 324 6.54 11.45 1.78
N ILE A 325 6.88 12.73 1.60
CA ILE A 325 8.25 13.21 1.46
C ILE A 325 8.79 13.80 2.77
N THR A 326 7.95 14.46 3.57
CA THR A 326 8.35 15.15 4.80
C THR A 326 7.58 14.65 6.02
N ALA A 327 8.12 14.88 7.23
CA ALA A 327 7.41 14.61 8.48
C ALA A 327 6.09 15.38 8.57
N HIS A 328 6.05 16.61 8.06
CA HIS A 328 4.83 17.42 7.98
C HIS A 328 3.75 16.76 7.11
N GLN A 329 4.09 16.23 5.93
CA GLN A 329 3.13 15.49 5.10
C GLN A 329 2.62 14.22 5.79
N VAL A 330 3.49 13.54 6.57
CA VAL A 330 3.07 12.41 7.42
C VAL A 330 2.04 12.86 8.44
N ASP A 331 2.30 13.95 9.15
CA ASP A 331 1.39 14.50 10.16
C ASP A 331 0.05 14.92 9.56
N ASN A 332 0.08 15.60 8.42
CA ASN A 332 -1.13 16.01 7.73
C ASN A 332 -1.99 14.80 7.30
N ALA A 333 -1.35 13.73 6.80
CA ALA A 333 -2.04 12.49 6.45
C ALA A 333 -2.66 11.78 7.68
N VAL A 334 -2.00 11.83 8.84
CA VAL A 334 -2.55 11.30 10.10
C VAL A 334 -3.67 12.17 10.65
N SER A 335 -3.59 13.50 10.52
CA SER A 335 -4.68 14.41 10.89
C SER A 335 -5.98 14.06 10.15
N ALA A 336 -5.90 13.71 8.87
CA ALA A 336 -7.05 13.23 8.09
C ALA A 336 -7.75 12.00 8.71
N VAL A 337 -7.02 11.14 9.43
CA VAL A 337 -7.58 9.96 10.11
C VAL A 337 -8.36 10.34 11.37
N ARG A 338 -7.96 11.43 12.05
CA ARG A 338 -8.55 11.91 13.30
C ARG A 338 -9.76 12.81 13.08
N GLU A 339 -9.82 13.49 11.94
CA GLU A 339 -10.97 14.29 11.55
C GLU A 339 -12.21 13.41 11.30
N ARG A 340 -13.40 14.00 11.51
CA ARG A 340 -14.68 13.34 11.24
C ARG A 340 -14.75 12.88 9.78
N ARG A 341 -15.36 11.73 9.51
CA ARG A 341 -15.51 11.23 8.12
C ARG A 341 -16.80 11.67 7.44
N GLU A 342 -17.81 12.00 8.23
CA GLU A 342 -19.05 12.54 7.72
C GLU A 342 -18.82 14.00 7.30
N LEU A 343 -18.82 14.22 5.98
CA LEU A 343 -18.68 15.54 5.38
C LEU A 343 -20.01 16.29 5.49
N ASP A 344 -20.00 17.54 5.95
CA ASP A 344 -21.20 18.39 5.92
C ASP A 344 -21.52 18.92 4.51
N GLY A 345 -22.49 19.84 4.40
CA GLY A 345 -22.91 20.41 3.11
C GLY A 345 -21.77 21.11 2.37
N ASP A 346 -20.97 21.90 3.10
CA ASP A 346 -19.87 22.68 2.53
C ASP A 346 -18.70 21.78 2.15
N GLU A 347 -18.34 20.82 3.02
CA GLU A 347 -17.29 19.84 2.73
C GLU A 347 -17.66 18.92 1.55
N ARG A 348 -18.95 18.57 1.38
CA ARG A 348 -19.41 17.81 0.20
C ARG A 348 -19.28 18.63 -1.08
N ALA A 349 -19.68 19.91 -1.04
CA ALA A 349 -19.52 20.81 -2.18
C ALA A 349 -18.05 21.02 -2.53
N GLU A 350 -17.19 21.17 -1.52
CA GLU A 350 -15.74 21.31 -1.70
C GLU A 350 -15.12 20.03 -2.28
N ARG A 351 -15.50 18.86 -1.76
CA ARG A 351 -15.04 17.57 -2.30
C ARG A 351 -15.45 17.42 -3.77
N GLN A 352 -16.64 17.87 -4.15
CA GLN A 352 -17.10 17.84 -5.53
C GLN A 352 -16.28 18.78 -6.42
N ARG A 353 -16.02 20.01 -5.99
CA ARG A 353 -15.15 20.96 -6.70
C ARG A 353 -13.73 20.41 -6.88
N LEU A 354 -13.14 19.89 -5.80
CA LEU A 354 -11.83 19.25 -5.81
C LEU A 354 -11.77 18.11 -6.84
N GLY A 355 -12.80 17.27 -6.91
CA GLY A 355 -12.89 16.19 -7.90
C GLY A 355 -12.91 16.69 -9.35
N GLN A 356 -13.70 17.74 -9.63
CA GLN A 356 -13.77 18.36 -10.95
C GLN A 356 -12.43 18.98 -11.36
N GLU A 357 -11.81 19.75 -10.47
CA GLU A 357 -10.50 20.35 -10.68
C GLU A 357 -9.42 19.29 -10.90
N MET A 358 -9.40 18.25 -10.07
CA MET A 358 -8.48 17.12 -10.17
C MET A 358 -8.50 16.52 -11.58
N TRP A 359 -9.69 16.23 -12.12
CA TRP A 359 -9.85 15.66 -13.46
C TRP A 359 -9.45 16.63 -14.56
N ALA A 360 -9.80 17.90 -14.44
CA ALA A 360 -9.42 18.93 -15.40
C ALA A 360 -7.89 19.16 -15.45
N ARG A 361 -7.21 19.00 -14.31
CA ARG A 361 -5.77 19.25 -14.14
C ARG A 361 -4.89 18.02 -14.30
N LEU A 362 -5.45 16.87 -14.70
CA LEU A 362 -4.64 15.70 -15.05
C LEU A 362 -3.73 16.05 -16.24
N PRO A 363 -2.41 15.79 -16.18
CA PRO A 363 -1.57 16.00 -17.35
C PRO A 363 -1.89 14.97 -18.45
N PRO A 364 -1.55 15.24 -19.73
CA PRO A 364 -1.95 14.40 -20.86
C PRO A 364 -1.61 12.91 -20.69
N ASP A 365 -0.43 12.60 -20.14
CA ASP A 365 0.06 11.24 -19.86
C ASP A 365 -0.65 10.54 -18.70
N TYR A 366 -1.50 11.24 -17.97
CA TYR A 366 -2.25 10.74 -16.81
C TYR A 366 -3.77 10.75 -16.99
N GLN A 367 -4.27 11.22 -18.14
CA GLN A 367 -5.70 11.29 -18.45
C GLN A 367 -6.40 9.93 -18.35
N TRP A 368 -5.67 8.83 -18.53
CA TRP A 368 -6.19 7.47 -18.32
C TRP A 368 -6.76 7.26 -16.89
N LEU A 369 -6.29 8.01 -15.89
CA LEU A 369 -6.81 7.89 -14.52
C LEU A 369 -8.29 8.24 -14.43
N LYS A 370 -8.82 9.06 -15.33
CA LYS A 370 -10.27 9.35 -15.39
C LYS A 370 -11.11 8.09 -15.64
N GLN A 371 -10.53 7.06 -16.26
CA GLN A 371 -11.20 5.77 -16.41
C GLN A 371 -11.48 5.09 -15.07
N TRP A 372 -10.88 5.55 -13.97
CA TRP A 372 -11.07 5.08 -12.58
C TRP A 372 -12.09 5.89 -11.78
N GLU A 373 -12.84 6.80 -12.41
CA GLU A 373 -13.97 7.45 -11.75
C GLU A 373 -15.03 6.43 -11.32
N TYR A 374 -15.20 5.34 -12.08
CA TYR A 374 -16.10 4.23 -11.75
C TYR A 374 -15.36 2.90 -11.82
N VAL A 375 -15.43 2.10 -10.73
CA VAL A 375 -14.67 0.84 -10.57
C VAL A 375 -15.51 -0.34 -10.17
#